data_AF-A0A165CYI8-F1
#
_entry.id   AF-A0A165CYI8-F1
#
_cell.length_a   1.000
_cell.length_b   1.000
_cell.length_c   1.000
_cell.angle_alpha   90.00
_cell.angle_beta   90.00
_cell.angle_gamma   90.00
#
_symmetry.space_group_name_H-M   'P 1'
#
loop_
_entity.id
_entity.type
_entity.pdbx_description
1 polymer ?
#
loop_
_entity_poly.entity_id
_entity_poly.type
_entity_poly.pdbx_seq_one_letter_code
_entity_poly.pdbx_strand_id
1 'polypeptide(L)' 'VQIYGPTSVTPTFHWLTHMPEQVRRYGPVHGFWAFLFERLNKLLKSFNTNNHQGGEMEVTFAREFKRYV' A
#
# COMPACT_ATOMS: atom_id res chain seq x y z
N VAL A 1 -14.79 14.82 -30.66
CA VAL A 1 -13.90 13.64 -30.55
C VAL A 1 -13.99 13.12 -29.13
N GLN A 2 -14.40 11.87 -28.94
CA GLN A 2 -14.37 11.23 -27.61
C GLN A 2 -12.98 10.65 -27.39
N ILE A 3 -12.26 11.15 -26.38
CA ILE A 3 -10.85 10.78 -26.12
C ILE A 3 -10.77 9.46 -25.32
N TYR A 4 -11.77 9.18 -24.48
CA TYR A 4 -11.86 7.95 -23.68
C TYR A 4 -13.28 7.41 -23.64
N GLY A 5 -13.41 6.09 -23.77
CA GLY A 5 -14.69 5.37 -23.74
C GLY A 5 -14.89 4.60 -22.43
N PRO A 6 -16.07 3.97 -22.22
CA PRO A 6 -16.36 3.19 -21.02
C PRO A 6 -15.35 2.07 -20.75
N THR A 7 -14.75 1.50 -21.80
CA THR A 7 -13.71 0.47 -21.70
C THR A 7 -12.40 0.98 -21.12
N SER A 8 -12.18 2.30 -21.10
CA SER A 8 -10.99 2.92 -20.53
C SER A 8 -11.09 3.09 -19.00
N VAL A 9 -12.27 2.84 -18.40
CA VAL A 9 -12.48 2.96 -16.96
C VAL A 9 -11.87 1.75 -16.26
N THR A 10 -10.87 2.01 -15.42
CA THR A 10 -10.26 1.03 -14.54
C THR A 10 -10.89 1.11 -13.14
N PRO A 11 -10.73 0.06 -12.30
CA PRO A 11 -11.14 0.13 -10.90
C PRO A 11 -10.55 1.33 -10.15
N THR A 12 -9.35 1.79 -10.51
CA THR A 12 -8.72 3.00 -9.93
C THR A 12 -9.53 4.26 -10.23
N PHE A 13 -10.06 4.41 -11.44
CA PHE A 13 -10.94 5.53 -11.79
C PHE A 13 -12.23 5.52 -10.97
N HIS A 14 -12.83 4.34 -10.78
CA HIS A 14 -13.97 4.20 -9.88
C HIS A 14 -13.59 4.52 -8.42
N TRP A 15 -12.44 4.05 -7.95
CA TRP A 15 -12.00 4.30 -6.57
C TRP A 15 -11.79 5.80 -6.29
N LEU A 16 -11.25 6.55 -7.27
CA LEU A 16 -11.07 8.00 -7.17
C LEU A 16 -12.39 8.76 -6.90
N THR A 17 -13.55 8.23 -7.31
CA THR A 17 -14.83 8.89 -7.02
C THR A 17 -15.17 8.89 -5.54
N HIS A 18 -14.61 7.95 -4.76
CA HIS A 18 -14.81 7.83 -3.30
C HIS A 18 -13.77 8.60 -2.48
N MET A 19 -12.72 9.13 -3.12
CA MET A 19 -11.62 9.83 -2.43
C MET A 19 -12.07 10.99 -1.54
N PRO A 20 -13.02 11.86 -1.94
CA PRO A 20 -13.45 12.96 -1.09
C PRO A 20 -14.08 12.49 0.22
N GLU A 21 -14.92 11.44 0.20
CA GLU A 21 -15.50 10.87 1.42
C GLU A 21 -14.43 10.20 2.29
N GLN A 22 -13.50 9.47 1.68
CA GLN A 22 -12.42 8.81 2.41
C GLN A 22 -11.53 9.82 3.13
N VAL A 23 -11.13 10.90 2.45
CA VAL A 23 -10.31 11.96 3.07
C VAL A 23 -11.03 12.63 4.24
N ARG A 24 -12.35 12.87 4.13
CA ARG A 24 -13.15 13.42 5.24
C ARG A 24 -13.26 12.46 6.43
N ARG A 25 -13.31 11.14 6.17
CA ARG A 25 -13.47 10.11 7.22
C ARG A 25 -12.16 9.71 7.89
N TYR A 26 -11.09 9.60 7.11
CA TYR A 26 -9.83 8.99 7.54
C TYR A 26 -8.65 9.97 7.58
N GLY A 27 -8.90 11.24 7.22
CA GLY A 27 -7.87 12.28 7.21
C GLY A 27 -7.04 12.29 5.92
N PRO A 28 -5.80 12.81 5.96
CA PRO A 28 -4.95 12.89 4.79
C PRO A 28 -4.70 11.52 4.16
N VAL A 29 -4.61 11.46 2.82
CA VAL A 29 -4.39 10.23 2.05
C VAL A 29 -3.18 9.44 2.56
N HIS A 30 -2.12 10.12 2.97
CA HIS A 30 -0.92 9.51 3.52
C HIS A 30 -1.15 8.72 4.83
N GLY A 31 -2.25 8.98 5.55
CA GLY A 31 -2.59 8.29 6.79
C GLY A 31 -3.25 6.93 6.58
N PHE A 32 -3.91 6.70 5.44
CA PHE A 32 -4.65 5.45 5.18
C PHE A 32 -4.21 4.71 3.92
N TRP A 33 -3.35 5.29 3.08
CA TRP A 33 -2.89 4.66 1.85
C TRP A 33 -1.78 3.64 2.11
N ALA A 34 -1.82 2.51 1.39
CA ALA A 34 -0.86 1.41 1.53
C ALA A 34 0.57 1.74 1.07
N PHE A 35 0.82 2.89 0.44
CA PHE A 35 2.12 3.29 -0.09
C PHE A 35 3.26 3.17 0.94
N LEU A 36 3.01 3.52 2.20
CA LEU A 36 4.02 3.39 3.26
C LEU A 36 4.44 1.92 3.45
N PHE A 37 3.48 1.00 3.51
CA PHE A 37 3.74 -0.43 3.65
C PHE A 37 4.47 -1.00 2.42
N GLU A 38 4.07 -0.59 1.21
CA GLU A 38 4.75 -1.00 -0.02
C GLU A 38 6.21 -0.53 -0.07
N ARG A 39 6.47 0.71 0.37
CA ARG A 39 7.83 1.24 0.49
C ARG A 39 8.66 0.46 1.50
N LEU A 40 8.07 0.12 2.65
CA LEU A 40 8.74 -0.72 3.65
C LEU A 40 9.05 -2.12 3.09
N ASN A 41 8.13 -2.73 2.35
CA ASN A 41 8.38 -4.01 1.69
C ASN A 41 9.56 -3.94 0.70
N LYS A 42 9.69 -2.83 -0.04
CA LYS A 42 10.85 -2.61 -0.92
C LYS A 42 12.15 -2.48 -0.13
N LEU A 43 12.14 -1.76 0.99
CA LEU A 43 13.29 -1.64 1.88
C LEU A 43 13.70 -3.01 2.44
N LEU A 44 12.73 -3.80 2.91
CA LEU A 44 12.97 -5.15 3.45
C LEU A 44 13.64 -6.06 2.44
N LYS A 45 13.16 -6.05 1.19
CA LYS A 45 13.76 -6.82 0.08
C LYS A 45 15.18 -6.39 -0.28
N SER A 46 15.63 -5.21 0.14
CA SER A 46 16.98 -4.72 -0.14
C SER A 46 18.02 -5.20 0.89
N PHE A 47 17.60 -5.76 2.02
CA PHE A 47 18.53 -6.28 3.02
C PHE A 47 19.09 -7.64 2.61
N ASN A 48 20.38 -7.84 2.86
CA ASN A 48 20.97 -9.17 2.79
C ASN A 48 20.44 -10.02 3.96
N THR A 49 19.75 -11.11 3.65
CA THR A 49 19.19 -12.00 4.65
C THR A 49 20.16 -13.09 5.11
N ASN A 50 21.42 -13.11 4.65
CA ASN A 50 22.42 -14.12 5.02
C ASN A 50 21.89 -15.55 4.91
N ASN A 51 21.18 -15.84 3.81
CA ASN A 51 20.52 -17.12 3.54
C ASN A 51 19.27 -17.43 4.38
N HIS A 52 18.79 -16.51 5.20
CA HIS A 52 17.47 -16.55 5.87
C HIS A 52 16.36 -16.07 4.93
N GLN A 53 16.23 -16.74 3.78
CA GLN A 53 15.15 -16.47 2.82
C GLN A 53 13.86 -17.18 3.24
N GLY A 54 12.76 -16.94 2.53
CA GLY A 54 11.50 -17.68 2.77
C GLY A 54 10.55 -17.04 3.79
N GLY A 55 10.67 -15.74 4.05
CA GLY A 55 9.69 -15.00 4.87
C GLY A 55 10.08 -14.81 6.34
N GLU A 56 11.22 -15.33 6.79
CA GLU A 56 11.64 -15.25 8.20
C GLU A 56 11.79 -13.80 8.69
N MET A 57 12.38 -12.94 7.86
CA MET A 57 12.57 -11.52 8.14
C MET A 57 11.24 -10.75 8.13
N GLU A 58 10.38 -11.03 7.15
CA GLU A 58 9.06 -10.43 7.03
C GLU A 58 8.16 -10.78 8.21
N VAL A 59 8.19 -12.05 8.67
CA VAL A 59 7.45 -12.51 9.85
C VAL A 59 7.97 -11.82 11.11
N THR A 60 9.28 -11.67 11.26
CA THR A 60 9.87 -10.97 12.40
C THR A 60 9.42 -9.50 12.44
N PHE A 61 9.50 -8.80 11.31
CA PHE A 61 9.03 -7.42 11.20
C PHE A 61 7.53 -7.28 11.48
N ALA A 62 6.70 -8.18 10.94
CA ALA A 62 5.26 -8.17 11.17
C ALA A 62 4.90 -8.40 12.65
N ARG A 63 5.62 -9.31 13.33
CA ARG A 63 5.45 -9.55 14.78
C ARG A 63 5.85 -8.33 15.59
N GLU A 64 6.98 -7.71 15.27
CA GLU A 64 7.44 -6.52 15.98
C GLU A 64 6.51 -5.32 15.72
N PHE A 65 6.10 -5.07 14.48
CA PHE A 65 5.12 -4.02 14.17
C PHE A 65 3.83 -4.18 15.00
N LYS A 66 3.29 -5.41 15.10
CA LYS A 66 2.11 -5.71 15.93
C LYS A 66 2.33 -5.44 17.42
N ARG A 67 3.55 -5.46 17.95
CA ARG A 67 3.79 -5.13 19.38
C ARG A 67 3.62 -3.65 19.67
N TYR A 68 3.86 -2.79 18.68
CA TYR A 68 3.85 -1.33 18.83
C TYR A 68 2.54 -0.67 18.39
N VAL A 69 1.64 -1.42 17.77
CA VAL A 69 0.30 -0.99 17.33
C VAL A 69 -0.75 -1.65 18.20
#